data_AF-A0A0F8ZE76-F1
#
_entry.id   AF-A0A0F8ZE76-F1
#
_cell.length_a   1.000
_cell.length_b   1.000
_cell.length_c   1.000
_cell.angle_alpha   90.00
_cell.angle_beta   90.00
_cell.angle_gamma   90.00
#
_symmetry.space_group_name_H-M   'P 1'
#
loop_
_entity.id
_entity.type
_entity.pdbx_description
1 polymer ?
#
loop_
_entity_poly.entity_id
_entity_poly.type
_entity_poly.pdbx_seq_one_letter_code
_entity_poly.pdbx_strand_id
1 'polypeptide(L)' 'MNKKLKELTRLWCKWNRKEITGDTFAIEVEKLYHKEVIDTWNDPLEKLLYN' A
#
# COMPACT_ATOMS: atom_id res chain seq x y z
N MET A 1 10.11 16.48 -1.23
CA MET A 1 10.02 15.00 -1.30
C MET A 1 8.62 14.57 -0.89
N ASN A 2 7.90 13.85 -1.76
CA ASN A 2 6.50 13.43 -1.57
C ASN A 2 6.36 12.60 -0.27
N LYS A 3 5.34 12.90 0.55
CA LYS A 3 5.04 12.20 1.82
C LYS A 3 4.86 10.69 1.61
N LYS A 4 4.23 10.27 0.50
CA LYS A 4 4.07 8.85 0.16
C LYS A 4 5.39 8.17 -0.15
N LEU A 5 6.26 8.82 -0.91
CA LEU A 5 7.58 8.28 -1.24
C LEU A 5 8.42 8.05 0.02
N LYS A 6 8.39 9.01 0.97
CA LYS A 6 9.04 8.84 2.29
C LYS A 6 8.54 7.59 3.02
N GLU A 7 7.23 7.38 3.00
CA GLU A 7 6.60 6.27 3.71
C GLU A 7 6.88 4.92 3.06
N LEU A 8 6.85 4.85 1.72
CA LEU A 8 7.28 3.67 0.97
C LEU A 8 8.75 3.31 1.27
N THR A 9 9.64 4.30 1.26
CA THR A 9 11.05 4.08 1.62
C THR A 9 11.20 3.58 3.05
N ARG A 10 10.43 4.14 4.01
CA ARG A 10 10.42 3.68 5.40
C ARG A 10 10.02 2.20 5.49
N LEU A 11 8.94 1.81 4.83
CA LEU A 11 8.44 0.43 4.81
C LEU A 11 9.46 -0.52 4.16
N TRP A 12 10.07 -0.12 3.04
CA TRP A 12 11.09 -0.90 2.34
C TRP A 12 12.31 -1.15 3.23
N CYS A 13 12.77 -0.13 3.95
CA CYS A 13 13.88 -0.28 4.90
C CYS A 13 13.53 -1.26 6.03
N LYS A 14 12.31 -1.22 6.57
CA LYS A 14 11.86 -2.17 7.62
C LYS A 14 11.86 -3.61 7.11
N TRP A 15 11.35 -3.83 5.91
CA TRP A 15 11.32 -5.14 5.28
C TRP A 15 12.73 -5.68 5.01
N ASN A 16 13.64 -4.84 4.50
CA ASN A 16 15.04 -5.21 4.28
C ASN A 16 15.77 -5.57 5.57
N ARG A 17 15.49 -4.86 6.66
CA ARG A 17 16.01 -5.18 8.00
C ARG A 17 15.29 -6.34 8.68
N LYS A 18 14.34 -6.99 8.00
CA LYS A 18 13.53 -8.12 8.52
C LYS A 18 12.73 -7.77 9.78
N GLU A 19 12.41 -6.49 9.99
CA GLU A 19 11.57 -6.01 11.09
C GLU A 19 10.08 -6.27 10.84
N ILE A 20 9.70 -6.45 9.57
CA ILE A 20 8.34 -6.79 9.13
C ILE A 20 8.42 -7.90 8.06
N THR A 21 7.35 -8.68 7.94
CA THR A 21 7.24 -9.71 6.89
C THR A 21 6.95 -9.08 5.52
N GLY A 22 7.10 -9.89 4.46
CA GLY A 22 6.66 -9.49 3.12
C GLY A 22 5.17 -9.17 3.07
N ASP A 23 4.35 -9.94 3.79
CA ASP A 23 2.89 -9.74 3.84
C ASP A 23 2.53 -8.42 4.53
N THR A 24 3.16 -8.11 5.68
CA THR A 24 2.97 -6.82 6.34
C THR A 24 3.41 -5.66 5.43
N PHE A 25 4.52 -5.81 4.71
CA PHE A 25 4.96 -4.81 3.74
C PHE A 25 3.92 -4.59 2.63
N ALA A 26 3.39 -5.66 2.03
CA ALA A 26 2.40 -5.60 0.97
C ALA A 26 1.12 -4.88 1.42
N ILE A 27 0.57 -5.25 2.58
CA ILE A 27 -0.65 -4.64 3.15
C ILE A 27 -0.46 -3.14 3.41
N GLU A 28 0.67 -2.74 3.98
CA GLU A 28 0.92 -1.32 4.30
C GLU A 28 1.16 -0.48 3.03
N VAL A 29 1.78 -1.06 2.00
CA VAL A 29 1.90 -0.42 0.68
C VAL A 29 0.52 -0.30 0.03
N GLU A 30 -0.29 -1.34 0.05
CA GLU A 30 -1.66 -1.29 -0.46
C GLU A 30 -2.46 -0.17 0.20
N LYS A 31 -2.44 -0.05 1.53
CA LYS A 31 -3.09 1.07 2.25
C LYS A 31 -2.58 2.45 1.81
N LEU A 32 -1.27 2.58 1.61
CA LEU A 32 -0.63 3.85 1.21
C LEU A 32 -1.07 4.31 -0.20
N TYR A 33 -1.36 3.34 -1.06
CA TYR A 33 -1.78 3.54 -2.44
C TYR A 33 -3.26 3.21 -2.68
N HIS A 34 -4.05 2.89 -1.65
CA HIS A 34 -5.37 2.25 -1.78
C HIS A 34 -6.32 3.01 -2.71
N LYS A 35 -6.38 4.34 -2.60
CA LYS A 35 -7.18 5.17 -3.51
C LYS A 35 -6.71 5.08 -4.97
N GLU A 36 -5.39 5.09 -5.19
CA GLU A 36 -4.80 4.97 -6.52
C GLU A 36 -4.95 3.54 -7.06
N VAL A 37 -4.90 2.52 -6.21
CA VAL A 37 -5.16 1.12 -6.57
C VAL A 37 -6.63 0.96 -6.99
N ILE A 38 -7.59 1.44 -6.22
CA ILE A 38 -9.03 1.42 -6.57
C ILE A 38 -9.28 2.16 -7.90
N ASP A 39 -8.74 3.37 -8.03
CA ASP A 39 -8.94 4.20 -9.23
C ASP A 39 -8.24 3.60 -10.48
N THR A 40 -7.09 2.93 -10.31
CA THR A 40 -6.31 2.36 -11.42
C THR A 40 -6.79 0.96 -11.82
N TRP A 41 -7.15 0.12 -10.85
CA TRP A 41 -7.62 -1.25 -11.10
C TRP A 41 -9.09 -1.30 -11.46
N ASN A 42 -9.83 -0.21 -11.21
CA ASN A 42 -11.19 0.00 -11.68
C ASN A 42 -12.09 -1.21 -11.39
N ASP A 43 -11.87 -1.88 -10.25
CA ASP A 43 -12.54 -3.13 -9.91
C ASP A 43 -14.00 -2.80 -9.53
N PRO A 44 -14.97 -3.16 -10.38
CA PRO A 44 -16.36 -2.85 -10.12
C PRO A 44 -16.92 -3.61 -8.91
N LEU A 45 -16.27 -4.69 -8.44
CA LEU A 45 -16.68 -5.43 -7.25
C LEU A 45 -16.28 -4.74 -5.95
N GLU A 46 -15.09 -4.16 -5.87
CA GLU A 46 -14.69 -3.39 -4.67
C GLU A 46 -15.59 -2.17 -4.45
N LYS A 47 -16.03 -1.52 -5.54
CA LYS A 47 -16.97 -0.40 -5.48
C LYS A 47 -18.33 -0.77 -4.86
N LEU A 48 -18.72 -2.05 -4.88
CA LEU A 48 -19.97 -2.54 -4.30
C LEU A 48 -19.84 -2.89 -2.82
N LEU A 49 -18.63 -3.18 -2.32
CA LEU A 49 -18.40 -3.57 -0.93
C LEU A 49 -18.34 -2.38 0.05
N TYR A 50 -18.20 -1.16 -0.47
CA TYR A 50 -18.06 0.07 0.31
C TYR A 50 -19.19 1.10 0.06
N ASN A 51 -20.26 0.72 -0.64
CA ASN A 51 -21.54 1.45 -0.69
C ASN A 51 -22.56 0.84 0.29
#